data_AF-A0A7K3AGS8-F1
#
_entry.id   AF-A0A7K3AGS8-F1
#
_cell.length_a   1.000
_cell.length_b   1.000
_cell.length_c   1.000
_cell.angle_alpha   90.00
_cell.angle_beta   90.00
_cell.angle_gamma   90.00
#
_symmetry.space_group_name_H-M   'P 1'
#
loop_
_entity.id
_entity.type
_entity.pdbx_description
1 polymer ?
#
loop_
_entity_poly.entity_id
_entity_poly.type
_entity_poly.pdbx_seq_one_letter_code
_entity_poly.pdbx_strand_id
1 'polypeptide(L)'
;MTCASCAARIEKKLNRMDGVEATVNYATEKAKVTYAGADVSVEDLIATVEATGYTARPPAPPAEAAAPPPGSGDTEQGAAEDDGLTTLRQRLITAVLLAVPVIAMAMIPALQFDYWQWLSLTLAAPVVTYAAWPFHRAAWTNAKHGAATMDTLISVGTSAAFLWSVWALFFGTAGMVGMTHPFEFTIARSDGAGNIYLEAAAGVTAFILAGRYFEARSKRKAGSALKALMELGAKEVTVLRDGVETTIPTSALQVGDRFLVRPGEKIATDGTVIEGSSAVDASMLTGESVPVEVTTGDTVTGATLNAGGRLVVEATRVGADTQLARMAKLVEDAQNGKASAQRLADRISAVFVPVVIALALGTLGYWLGNGAGLTAAFTAA
;
A
#
# COMPACT_ATOMS: atom_id res chain seq x y z
N MET A 1 -1.38 -0.31 5.69
CA MET A 1 -0.50 0.79 6.17
C MET A 1 -0.62 1.95 5.17
N THR A 2 -0.51 3.24 5.54
CA THR A 2 -0.95 4.34 4.62
C THR A 2 0.12 5.31 4.12
N CYS A 3 1.33 5.30 4.68
CA CYS A 3 2.41 6.18 4.23
C CYS A 3 3.81 5.67 4.65
N ALA A 4 4.88 6.10 3.97
CA ALA A 4 6.25 5.71 4.32
C ALA A 4 6.77 6.37 5.60
N SER A 5 6.35 7.59 5.92
CA SER A 5 6.61 8.20 7.24
C SER A 5 5.96 7.40 8.37
N CYS A 6 4.81 6.77 8.09
CA CYS A 6 4.11 5.87 9.00
C CYS A 6 4.94 4.59 9.22
N ALA A 7 5.48 3.99 8.15
CA ALA A 7 6.39 2.84 8.24
C ALA A 7 7.70 3.19 8.96
N ALA A 8 8.33 4.33 8.64
CA ALA A 8 9.56 4.78 9.32
C ALA A 8 9.34 5.02 10.82
N ARG A 9 8.13 5.45 11.21
CA ARG A 9 7.74 5.60 12.60
C ARG A 9 7.56 4.26 13.30
N ILE A 10 6.86 3.31 12.66
CA ILE A 10 6.73 1.94 13.19
C ILE A 10 8.14 1.33 13.34
N GLU A 11 8.98 1.45 12.33
CA GLU A 11 10.37 0.98 12.34
C GLU A 11 11.17 1.60 13.49
N LYS A 12 11.11 2.92 13.66
CA LYS A 12 11.81 3.61 14.75
C LYS A 12 11.28 3.24 16.13
N LYS A 13 9.98 2.93 16.25
CA LYS A 13 9.34 2.55 17.51
C LYS A 13 9.67 1.11 17.90
N LEU A 14 9.69 0.19 16.92
CA LEU A 14 10.12 -1.20 17.11
C LEU A 14 11.62 -1.28 17.44
N ASN A 15 12.48 -0.55 16.72
CA ASN A 15 13.93 -0.49 17.01
C ASN A 15 14.29 0.22 18.33
N ARG A 16 13.31 0.79 19.05
CA ARG A 16 13.52 1.33 20.40
C ARG A 16 13.29 0.30 21.49
N MET A 17 12.74 -0.86 21.16
CA MET A 17 12.60 -1.97 22.09
C MET A 17 13.97 -2.66 22.23
N ASP A 18 14.34 -3.00 23.45
CA ASP A 18 15.64 -3.62 23.72
C ASP A 18 15.74 -4.99 23.01
N GLY A 19 16.85 -5.21 22.31
CA GLY A 19 17.10 -6.46 21.57
C GLY A 19 16.29 -6.61 20.27
N VAL A 20 15.58 -5.58 19.80
CA VAL A 20 14.77 -5.62 18.57
C VAL A 20 15.44 -4.87 17.42
N GLU A 21 15.65 -5.56 16.31
CA GLU A 21 16.02 -4.99 15.01
C GLU A 21 14.86 -5.16 14.02
N ALA A 22 14.24 -4.05 13.61
CA ALA A 22 13.08 -4.04 12.75
C ALA A 22 13.34 -3.25 11.47
N THR A 23 12.87 -3.77 10.34
CA THR A 23 12.76 -3.06 9.07
C THR A 23 11.31 -3.12 8.61
N VAL A 24 10.69 -1.97 8.34
CA VAL A 24 9.29 -1.90 7.94
C VAL A 24 9.19 -1.46 6.49
N ASN A 25 8.57 -2.30 5.67
CA ASN A 25 8.27 -1.94 4.30
C ASN A 25 6.80 -1.51 4.16
N TYR A 26 6.60 -0.22 3.92
CA TYR A 26 5.30 0.33 3.57
C TYR A 26 4.70 -0.32 2.32
N ALA A 27 5.52 -0.63 1.31
CA ALA A 27 5.05 -1.10 0.00
C ALA A 27 4.43 -2.51 0.04
N THR A 28 4.95 -3.39 0.89
CA THR A 28 4.41 -4.74 1.09
C THR A 28 3.55 -4.86 2.35
N GLU A 29 3.37 -3.76 3.09
CA GLU A 29 2.73 -3.74 4.41
C GLU A 29 3.31 -4.76 5.40
N LYS A 30 4.56 -5.19 5.19
CA LYS A 30 5.26 -6.18 6.01
C LYS A 30 6.34 -5.52 6.86
N ALA A 31 6.46 -5.97 8.11
CA ALA A 31 7.57 -5.65 8.99
C ALA A 31 8.43 -6.91 9.18
N LYS A 32 9.73 -6.82 8.89
CA LYS A 32 10.71 -7.84 9.19
C LYS A 32 11.35 -7.47 10.52
N VAL A 33 11.16 -8.32 11.53
CA VAL A 33 11.65 -8.06 12.88
C VAL A 33 12.50 -9.25 13.32
N THR A 34 13.73 -8.95 13.70
CA THR A 34 14.65 -9.85 14.39
C THR A 34 14.68 -9.40 15.84
N TYR A 35 14.45 -10.29 16.79
CA TYR A 35 14.54 -9.95 18.21
C TYR A 35 15.32 -11.03 18.96
N ALA A 36 16.13 -10.60 19.92
CA ALA A 36 16.96 -11.48 20.74
C ALA A 36 16.70 -11.19 22.23
N GLY A 37 16.06 -12.14 22.92
CA GLY A 37 15.74 -12.05 24.35
C GLY A 37 14.46 -12.79 24.71
N ALA A 38 14.37 -13.31 25.94
CA ALA A 38 13.17 -13.99 26.44
C ALA A 38 12.04 -13.00 26.84
N ASP A 39 12.35 -11.71 26.89
CA ASP A 39 11.48 -10.66 27.44
C ASP A 39 10.66 -9.90 26.38
N VAL A 40 10.82 -10.21 25.09
CA VAL A 40 10.04 -9.59 24.00
C VAL A 40 9.18 -10.64 23.31
N SER A 41 7.86 -10.50 23.42
CA SER A 41 6.90 -11.37 22.73
C SER A 41 6.44 -10.78 21.39
N VAL A 42 5.83 -11.63 20.54
CA VAL A 42 5.21 -11.20 19.29
C VAL A 42 4.04 -10.25 19.58
N GLU A 43 3.32 -10.49 20.67
CA GLU A 43 2.24 -9.65 21.18
C GLU A 43 2.75 -8.25 21.54
N ASP A 44 3.92 -8.12 22.16
CA ASP A 44 4.52 -6.81 22.49
C ASP A 44 4.90 -6.02 21.23
N LEU A 45 5.40 -6.71 20.20
CA LEU A 45 5.68 -6.12 18.90
C LEU A 45 4.39 -5.63 18.24
N ILE A 46 3.32 -6.44 18.24
CA ILE A 46 2.01 -6.06 17.68
C ILE A 46 1.41 -4.89 18.46
N ALA A 47 1.41 -4.95 19.80
CA ALA A 47 0.93 -3.87 20.66
C ALA A 47 1.70 -2.57 20.41
N THR A 48 3.00 -2.66 20.12
CA THR A 48 3.83 -1.50 19.75
C THR A 48 3.40 -0.91 18.41
N VAL A 49 3.04 -1.74 17.42
CA VAL A 49 2.47 -1.28 16.13
C VAL A 49 1.08 -0.67 16.35
N GLU A 50 0.22 -1.28 17.17
CA GLU A 50 -1.11 -0.77 17.52
C GLU A 50 -1.05 0.57 18.25
N ALA A 51 -0.08 0.74 19.14
CA ALA A 51 0.23 2.00 19.79
C ALA A 51 0.75 3.08 18.82
N THR A 52 1.00 2.75 17.54
CA THR A 52 1.24 3.75 16.48
C THR A 52 0.01 4.07 15.65
N GLY A 53 -1.11 3.37 15.87
CA GLY A 53 -2.39 3.55 15.17
C GLY A 53 -2.61 2.60 14.00
N TYR A 54 -1.86 1.51 13.93
CA TYR A 54 -1.94 0.50 12.87
C TYR A 54 -2.22 -0.88 13.43
N THR A 55 -2.90 -1.73 12.67
CA THR A 55 -3.07 -3.14 13.04
C THR A 55 -1.93 -3.98 12.46
N ALA A 56 -1.44 -4.95 13.23
CA ALA A 56 -0.48 -5.94 12.76
C ALA A 56 -0.99 -7.35 13.11
N ARG A 57 -0.66 -8.31 12.26
CA ARG A 57 -0.88 -9.74 12.53
C ARG A 57 0.41 -10.49 12.22
N PRO A 58 0.74 -11.56 12.95
CA PRO A 58 1.84 -12.42 12.56
C PRO A 58 1.57 -12.96 11.15
N PRO A 59 2.61 -13.16 10.32
CA PRO A 59 2.43 -13.87 9.06
C PRO A 59 1.79 -15.22 9.39
N ALA A 60 0.76 -15.61 8.65
CA ALA A 60 0.26 -16.97 8.75
C ALA A 60 1.46 -17.92 8.54
N PRO A 61 1.67 -18.92 9.40
CA PRO A 61 2.60 -20.00 9.08
C PRO A 61 2.30 -20.48 7.66
N PRO A 62 3.31 -20.83 6.84
CA PRO A 62 3.06 -21.54 5.59
C PRO A 62 2.12 -22.68 5.94
N ALA A 63 0.88 -22.62 5.45
CA ALA A 63 -0.17 -23.47 5.97
C ALA A 63 0.30 -24.93 5.89
N GLU A 64 0.33 -25.61 7.03
CA GLU A 64 0.00 -27.03 7.05
C GLU A 64 -1.43 -27.11 6.51
N ALA A 65 -1.55 -27.13 5.19
CA ALA A 65 -2.80 -27.13 4.49
C ALA A 65 -3.41 -28.53 4.64
N ALA A 66 -4.12 -28.74 5.74
CA ALA A 66 -5.34 -29.53 5.65
C ALA A 66 -6.19 -28.89 4.55
N ALA A 67 -6.41 -29.66 3.48
CA ALA A 67 -7.07 -29.20 2.27
C ALA A 67 -8.39 -28.47 2.61
N PRO A 68 -8.59 -27.22 2.15
CA PRO A 68 -9.92 -26.65 2.13
C PRO A 68 -10.80 -27.49 1.18
N PRO A 69 -12.12 -27.56 1.40
CA PRO A 69 -13.03 -28.16 0.44
C PRO A 69 -12.85 -27.50 -0.94
N PRO A 70 -13.09 -28.22 -2.04
CA PRO A 70 -12.92 -27.66 -3.38
C PRO A 70 -13.91 -26.51 -3.55
N GLY A 71 -13.40 -25.27 -3.54
CA GLY A 71 -14.19 -24.07 -3.82
C GLY A 71 -13.86 -22.78 -3.05
N SER A 72 -12.98 -22.76 -2.03
CA SER A 72 -12.84 -21.57 -1.16
C SER A 72 -11.42 -21.09 -0.82
N GLY A 73 -10.36 -21.63 -1.43
CA GLY A 73 -8.98 -21.39 -0.97
C GLY A 73 -8.22 -20.18 -1.55
N ASP A 74 -8.51 -19.76 -2.78
CA ASP A 74 -7.69 -18.74 -3.47
C ASP A 74 -8.26 -17.31 -3.34
N THR A 75 -9.41 -17.15 -2.69
CA THR A 75 -10.16 -15.88 -2.74
C THR A 75 -9.79 -14.91 -1.61
N GLU A 76 -9.38 -15.34 -0.42
CA GLU A 76 -9.29 -14.42 0.73
C GLU A 76 -8.07 -13.47 0.75
N GLN A 77 -6.87 -13.95 0.38
CA GLN A 77 -5.67 -13.09 0.34
C GLN A 77 -5.60 -12.24 -0.94
N GLY A 78 -6.08 -12.76 -2.07
CA GLY A 78 -6.28 -11.98 -3.28
C GLY A 78 -7.37 -10.93 -3.13
N ALA A 79 -8.49 -11.25 -2.46
CA ALA A 79 -9.59 -10.31 -2.24
C ALA A 79 -9.21 -9.18 -1.28
N ALA A 80 -8.47 -9.44 -0.19
CA ALA A 80 -8.05 -8.38 0.73
C ALA A 80 -7.09 -7.37 0.07
N GLU A 81 -6.20 -7.83 -0.81
CA GLU A 81 -5.29 -6.95 -1.58
C GLU A 81 -6.00 -6.24 -2.75
N ASP A 82 -6.97 -6.89 -3.41
CA ASP A 82 -7.81 -6.24 -4.44
C ASP A 82 -8.78 -5.22 -3.85
N ASP A 83 -9.24 -5.40 -2.60
CA ASP A 83 -10.14 -4.46 -1.91
C ASP A 83 -9.45 -3.10 -1.64
N GLY A 84 -8.15 -3.09 -1.34
CA GLY A 84 -7.40 -1.85 -1.09
C GLY A 84 -7.27 -0.94 -2.33
N LEU A 85 -7.02 -1.51 -3.51
CA LEU A 85 -6.90 -0.74 -4.75
C LEU A 85 -8.26 -0.35 -5.34
N THR A 86 -9.28 -1.21 -5.18
CA THR A 86 -10.64 -0.89 -5.61
C THR A 86 -11.25 0.22 -4.76
N THR A 87 -11.07 0.20 -3.43
CA THR A 87 -11.50 1.29 -2.55
C THR A 87 -10.79 2.61 -2.87
N LEU A 88 -9.48 2.59 -3.13
CA LEU A 88 -8.73 3.79 -3.52
C LEU A 88 -9.19 4.33 -4.89
N ARG A 89 -9.46 3.43 -5.85
CA ARG A 89 -10.02 3.79 -7.15
C ARG A 89 -11.41 4.39 -7.03
N GLN A 90 -12.29 3.81 -6.21
CA GLN A 90 -13.63 4.34 -5.98
C GLN A 90 -13.56 5.75 -5.38
N ARG A 91 -12.78 5.95 -4.32
CA ARG A 91 -12.57 7.27 -3.72
C ARG A 91 -12.00 8.27 -4.73
N LEU A 92 -11.06 7.86 -5.58
CA LEU A 92 -10.50 8.70 -6.65
C LEU A 92 -11.57 9.10 -7.66
N ILE A 93 -12.36 8.15 -8.15
CA ILE A 93 -13.43 8.43 -9.11
C ILE A 93 -14.44 9.39 -8.48
N THR A 94 -14.88 9.14 -7.26
CA THR A 94 -15.77 10.04 -6.52
C THR A 94 -15.16 11.43 -6.37
N ALA A 95 -13.89 11.53 -5.94
CA ALA A 95 -13.20 12.81 -5.76
C ALA A 95 -13.11 13.58 -7.08
N VAL A 96 -12.70 12.96 -8.18
CA VAL A 96 -12.54 13.61 -9.48
C VAL A 96 -13.89 14.02 -10.06
N LEU A 97 -14.89 13.13 -10.04
CA LEU A 97 -16.22 13.43 -10.58
C LEU A 97 -16.88 14.62 -9.87
N LEU A 98 -16.67 14.76 -8.56
CA LEU A 98 -17.24 15.85 -7.78
C LEU A 98 -16.37 17.10 -7.77
N ALA A 99 -15.03 16.98 -7.77
CA ALA A 99 -14.12 18.12 -7.75
C ALA A 99 -14.06 18.86 -9.10
N VAL A 100 -14.17 18.16 -10.23
CA VAL A 100 -14.09 18.80 -11.56
C VAL A 100 -15.19 19.85 -11.76
N PRO A 101 -16.48 19.58 -11.49
CA PRO A 101 -17.50 20.63 -11.56
C PRO A 101 -17.27 21.79 -10.60
N VAL A 102 -16.82 21.52 -9.36
CA VAL A 102 -16.49 22.57 -8.37
C VAL A 102 -15.40 23.50 -8.91
N ILE A 103 -14.32 22.94 -9.44
CA ILE A 103 -13.23 23.71 -10.03
C ILE A 103 -13.72 24.47 -11.27
N ALA A 104 -14.52 23.84 -12.13
CA ALA A 104 -15.06 24.48 -13.32
C ALA A 104 -15.92 25.70 -12.98
N MET A 105 -16.81 25.59 -11.98
CA MET A 105 -17.63 26.72 -11.52
C MET A 105 -16.79 27.84 -10.90
N ALA A 106 -15.73 27.50 -10.17
CA ALA A 106 -14.80 28.49 -9.61
C ALA A 106 -13.97 29.21 -10.68
N MET A 107 -13.56 28.52 -11.75
CA MET A 107 -12.69 29.08 -12.80
C MET A 107 -13.45 29.76 -13.94
N ILE A 108 -14.69 29.36 -14.22
CA ILE A 108 -15.47 29.84 -15.36
C ILE A 108 -16.63 30.69 -14.82
N PRO A 109 -16.53 32.04 -14.86
CA PRO A 109 -17.59 32.92 -14.34
C PRO A 109 -18.96 32.67 -14.97
N ALA A 110 -19.01 32.23 -16.24
CA ALA A 110 -20.25 31.88 -16.92
C ALA A 110 -21.01 30.68 -16.32
N LEU A 111 -20.34 29.85 -15.51
CA LEU A 111 -20.96 28.74 -14.78
C LEU A 111 -21.47 29.13 -13.38
N GLN A 112 -21.27 30.39 -12.97
CA GLN A 112 -21.70 30.91 -11.66
C GLN A 112 -23.15 31.43 -11.72
N PHE A 113 -24.10 30.51 -11.81
CA PHE A 113 -25.53 30.81 -11.68
C PHE A 113 -25.91 31.16 -10.22
N ASP A 114 -27.09 31.71 -9.97
CA ASP A 114 -27.52 32.34 -8.70
C ASP A 114 -27.21 31.59 -7.38
N TYR A 115 -27.07 30.25 -7.43
CA TYR A 115 -26.82 29.37 -6.27
C TYR A 115 -25.61 28.43 -6.47
N TRP A 116 -24.70 28.75 -7.38
CA TRP A 116 -23.53 27.92 -7.70
C TRP A 116 -22.65 27.60 -6.47
N GLN A 117 -22.60 28.51 -5.50
CA GLN A 117 -21.83 28.39 -4.27
C GLN A 117 -22.37 27.29 -3.34
N TRP A 118 -23.69 27.11 -3.30
CA TRP A 118 -24.35 26.05 -2.54
C TRP A 118 -24.24 24.69 -3.23
N LEU A 119 -24.31 24.67 -4.56
CA LEU A 119 -24.01 23.47 -5.33
C LEU A 119 -22.55 23.05 -5.14
N SER A 120 -21.62 24.01 -5.19
CA SER A 120 -20.19 23.78 -4.95
C SER A 120 -19.94 23.19 -3.57
N LEU A 121 -20.61 23.69 -2.53
CA LEU A 121 -20.52 23.12 -1.17
C LEU A 121 -21.02 21.68 -1.14
N THR A 122 -22.17 21.42 -1.78
CA THR A 122 -22.79 20.09 -1.82
C THR A 122 -21.90 19.06 -2.52
N LEU A 123 -21.20 19.47 -3.57
CA LEU A 123 -20.27 18.61 -4.32
C LEU A 123 -18.92 18.46 -3.60
N ALA A 124 -18.39 19.52 -2.99
CA ALA A 124 -17.12 19.49 -2.28
C ALA A 124 -17.20 18.74 -0.94
N ALA A 125 -18.35 18.75 -0.25
CA ALA A 125 -18.50 18.15 1.07
C ALA A 125 -18.20 16.63 1.08
N PRO A 126 -18.69 15.79 0.15
CA PRO A 126 -18.28 14.39 0.07
C PRO A 126 -16.81 14.19 -0.28
N VAL A 127 -16.21 15.11 -1.05
CA VAL A 127 -14.77 15.02 -1.38
C VAL A 127 -13.94 15.20 -0.11
N VAL A 128 -14.24 16.23 0.69
CA VAL A 128 -13.50 16.52 1.92
C VAL A 128 -13.82 15.50 3.02
N THR A 129 -15.09 15.13 3.21
CA THR A 129 -15.46 14.26 4.34
C THR A 129 -15.25 12.77 4.07
N TYR A 130 -15.59 12.28 2.87
CA TYR A 130 -15.46 10.85 2.52
C TYR A 130 -14.16 10.55 1.79
N ALA A 131 -13.85 11.25 0.69
CA ALA A 131 -12.67 10.91 -0.10
C ALA A 131 -11.37 11.26 0.64
N ALA A 132 -11.32 12.40 1.36
CA ALA A 132 -10.17 12.83 2.16
C ALA A 132 -10.08 12.18 3.56
N TRP A 133 -11.08 11.38 3.98
CA TRP A 133 -11.10 10.70 5.27
C TRP A 133 -9.79 9.98 5.67
N PRO A 134 -9.09 9.27 4.77
CA PRO A 134 -7.85 8.58 5.12
C PRO A 134 -6.75 9.56 5.52
N PHE A 135 -6.71 10.75 4.92
CA PHE A 135 -5.77 11.81 5.26
C PHE A 135 -6.08 12.39 6.64
N HIS A 136 -7.36 12.67 6.93
CA HIS A 136 -7.79 13.16 8.24
C HIS A 136 -7.50 12.17 9.36
N ARG A 137 -7.80 10.89 9.14
CA ARG A 137 -7.48 9.82 10.10
C ARG A 137 -5.98 9.71 10.34
N ALA A 138 -5.18 9.75 9.28
CA ALA A 138 -3.72 9.70 9.38
C ALA A 138 -3.15 10.92 10.12
N ALA A 139 -3.62 12.13 9.77
CA ALA A 139 -3.22 13.37 10.41
C ALA A 139 -3.56 13.39 11.91
N TRP A 140 -4.77 12.97 12.28
CA TRP A 140 -5.20 12.87 13.68
C TRP A 140 -4.35 11.88 14.47
N THR A 141 -4.05 10.72 13.86
CA THR A 141 -3.18 9.72 14.46
C THR A 141 -1.77 10.27 14.64
N ASN A 142 -1.22 10.97 13.65
CA ASN A 142 0.12 11.56 13.74
C ASN A 142 0.18 12.68 14.80
N ALA A 143 -0.85 13.51 14.88
CA ALA A 143 -0.97 14.58 15.87
C ALA A 143 -0.96 14.05 17.31
N LYS A 144 -1.75 13.00 17.60
CA LYS A 144 -1.75 12.32 18.92
C LYS A 144 -0.38 11.85 19.38
N HIS A 145 0.53 11.66 18.43
CA HIS A 145 1.86 11.12 18.68
C HIS A 145 2.99 12.13 18.42
N GLY A 146 2.66 13.42 18.29
CA GLY A 146 3.65 14.49 18.12
C GLY A 146 4.42 14.43 16.79
N ALA A 147 3.83 13.85 15.74
CA ALA A 147 4.42 13.76 14.41
C ALA A 147 3.64 14.59 13.39
N ALA A 148 4.35 15.17 12.42
CA ALA A 148 3.77 15.87 11.28
C ALA A 148 4.25 15.20 9.98
N THR A 149 3.31 14.90 9.09
CA THR A 149 3.60 14.27 7.78
C THR A 149 2.89 15.03 6.66
N MET A 150 3.10 14.60 5.41
CA MET A 150 2.37 15.12 4.25
C MET A 150 0.85 15.07 4.46
N ASP A 151 0.34 14.02 5.11
CA ASP A 151 -1.09 13.87 5.42
C ASP A 151 -1.58 14.92 6.43
N THR A 152 -0.73 15.36 7.36
CA THR A 152 -1.05 16.45 8.29
C THR A 152 -1.29 17.76 7.54
N LEU A 153 -0.40 18.11 6.61
CA LEU A 153 -0.54 19.34 5.83
C LEU A 153 -1.79 19.31 4.96
N ILE A 154 -2.03 18.20 4.26
CA ILE A 154 -3.20 18.04 3.41
C ILE A 154 -4.47 18.14 4.25
N SER A 155 -4.54 17.39 5.35
CA SER A 155 -5.71 17.39 6.24
C SER A 155 -6.00 18.77 6.82
N VAL A 156 -4.98 19.48 7.31
CA VAL A 156 -5.16 20.82 7.89
C VAL A 156 -5.57 21.81 6.81
N GLY A 157 -4.90 21.81 5.64
CA GLY A 157 -5.21 22.71 4.54
C GLY A 157 -6.61 22.51 3.97
N THR A 158 -7.01 21.27 3.67
CA THR A 158 -8.35 20.99 3.14
C THR A 158 -9.44 21.26 4.16
N SER A 159 -9.20 20.97 5.45
CA SER A 159 -10.15 21.30 6.53
C SER A 159 -10.27 22.80 6.73
N ALA A 160 -9.16 23.54 6.73
CA ALA A 160 -9.17 25.00 6.88
C ALA A 160 -9.92 25.67 5.72
N ALA A 161 -9.62 25.29 4.48
CA ALA A 161 -10.31 25.79 3.29
C ALA A 161 -11.81 25.45 3.32
N PHE A 162 -12.17 24.22 3.68
CA PHE A 162 -13.57 23.80 3.75
C PHE A 162 -14.35 24.49 4.88
N LEU A 163 -13.80 24.52 6.09
CA LEU A 163 -14.45 25.15 7.25
C LEU A 163 -14.56 26.66 7.08
N TRP A 164 -13.55 27.32 6.51
CA TRP A 164 -13.65 28.73 6.15
C TRP A 164 -14.77 28.97 5.14
N SER A 165 -14.85 28.14 4.09
CA SER A 165 -15.89 28.26 3.07
C SER A 165 -17.29 28.06 3.66
N VAL A 166 -17.46 27.10 4.57
CA VAL A 166 -18.71 26.91 5.30
C VAL A 166 -19.03 28.14 6.14
N TRP A 167 -18.06 28.67 6.88
CA TRP A 167 -18.28 29.89 7.66
C TRP A 167 -18.67 31.08 6.78
N ALA A 168 -17.97 31.31 5.66
CA ALA A 168 -18.26 32.38 4.72
C ALA A 168 -19.64 32.24 4.06
N LEU A 169 -20.08 31.01 3.77
CA LEU A 169 -21.40 30.74 3.17
C LEU A 169 -22.56 31.00 4.14
N PHE A 170 -22.42 30.62 5.41
CA PHE A 170 -23.51 30.71 6.39
C PHE A 170 -23.51 32.04 7.17
N PHE A 171 -22.34 32.60 7.45
CA PHE A 171 -22.18 33.76 8.33
C PHE A 171 -21.48 34.95 7.65
N GLY A 172 -20.92 34.75 6.45
CA GLY A 172 -20.29 35.79 5.65
C GLY A 172 -21.20 36.32 4.55
N THR A 173 -20.58 37.00 3.58
CA THR A 173 -21.25 37.55 2.39
C THR A 173 -21.29 36.56 1.22
N ALA A 174 -20.53 35.46 1.29
CA ALA A 174 -20.45 34.46 0.23
C ALA A 174 -21.77 33.70 0.00
N GLY A 175 -22.65 33.62 1.01
CA GLY A 175 -23.95 32.96 0.89
C GLY A 175 -25.00 33.73 0.10
N MET A 176 -24.78 35.02 -0.18
CA MET A 176 -25.75 35.88 -0.84
C MET A 176 -26.04 35.44 -2.28
N VAL A 177 -27.31 35.53 -2.68
CA VAL A 177 -27.76 35.17 -4.03
C VAL A 177 -27.11 36.09 -5.05
N GLY A 178 -26.62 35.53 -6.16
CA GLY A 178 -25.94 36.28 -7.20
C GLY A 178 -24.48 36.65 -6.87
N MET A 179 -23.90 36.07 -5.82
CA MET A 179 -22.47 36.17 -5.57
C MET A 179 -21.69 35.56 -6.74
N THR A 180 -20.72 36.29 -7.26
CA THR A 180 -19.81 35.82 -8.31
C THR A 180 -18.37 36.04 -7.88
N HIS A 181 -17.52 35.05 -8.16
CA HIS A 181 -16.08 35.16 -8.03
C HIS A 181 -15.48 35.64 -9.36
N PRO A 182 -14.95 36.88 -9.43
CA PRO A 182 -14.26 37.33 -10.62
C PRO A 182 -12.94 36.56 -10.79
N PHE A 183 -12.65 36.11 -12.01
CA PHE A 183 -11.36 35.52 -12.36
C PHE A 183 -10.41 36.63 -12.81
N GLU A 184 -9.62 37.15 -11.89
CA GLU A 184 -8.65 38.23 -12.14
C GLU A 184 -7.21 37.76 -11.86
N PHE A 185 -6.27 38.16 -12.74
CA PHE A 185 -4.84 37.90 -12.54
C PHE A 185 -4.16 38.91 -11.60
N THR A 186 -4.89 39.93 -11.14
CA THR A 186 -4.40 41.00 -10.28
C THR A 186 -4.77 40.77 -8.82
N ILE A 187 -3.80 40.99 -7.91
CA ILE A 187 -4.03 40.87 -6.47
C ILE A 187 -4.72 42.15 -5.99
N ALA A 188 -5.98 42.03 -5.59
CA ALA A 188 -6.74 43.11 -4.94
C ALA A 188 -7.05 42.74 -3.48
N ARG A 189 -7.11 43.75 -2.60
CA ARG A 189 -7.62 43.54 -1.23
C ARG A 189 -9.13 43.36 -1.31
N SER A 190 -9.61 42.15 -1.00
CA SER A 190 -11.03 41.84 -0.89
C SER A 190 -11.41 41.50 0.55
N ASP A 191 -12.69 41.61 0.87
CA ASP A 191 -13.22 41.12 2.15
C ASP A 191 -13.23 39.60 2.13
N GLY A 192 -12.49 39.00 3.08
CA GLY A 192 -12.37 37.56 3.22
C GLY A 192 -13.69 36.84 3.46
N ALA A 193 -14.70 37.54 4.00
CA ALA A 193 -16.03 36.99 4.26
C ALA A 193 -16.83 36.62 3.00
N GLY A 194 -16.39 37.09 1.82
CA GLY A 194 -16.97 36.77 0.52
C GLY A 194 -16.26 35.63 -0.23
N ASN A 195 -15.10 35.17 0.27
CA ASN A 195 -14.26 34.22 -0.46
C ASN A 195 -14.49 32.78 -0.01
N ILE A 196 -14.82 31.90 -0.97
CA ILE A 196 -14.87 30.45 -0.79
C ILE A 196 -13.65 29.78 -1.44
N TYR A 197 -13.21 28.68 -0.84
CA TYR A 197 -12.01 27.92 -1.24
C TYR A 197 -12.34 26.43 -1.43
N LEU A 198 -13.56 26.13 -1.88
CA LEU A 198 -14.08 24.78 -2.03
C LEU A 198 -13.36 24.03 -3.16
N GLU A 199 -12.97 24.73 -4.21
CA GLU A 199 -12.16 24.24 -5.32
C GLU A 199 -10.75 23.85 -4.89
N ALA A 200 -10.13 24.63 -3.99
CA ALA A 200 -8.84 24.28 -3.42
C ALA A 200 -8.95 23.01 -2.57
N ALA A 201 -9.94 22.93 -1.69
CA ALA A 201 -10.14 21.75 -0.84
C ALA A 201 -10.43 20.47 -1.66
N ALA A 202 -11.32 20.57 -2.66
CA ALA A 202 -11.70 19.44 -3.51
C ALA A 202 -10.58 19.05 -4.49
N GLY A 203 -9.96 20.04 -5.13
CA GLY A 203 -8.89 19.84 -6.13
C GLY A 203 -7.63 19.23 -5.53
N VAL A 204 -7.14 19.78 -4.41
CA VAL A 204 -5.97 19.21 -3.71
C VAL A 204 -6.25 17.77 -3.30
N THR A 205 -7.43 17.47 -2.75
CA THR A 205 -7.83 16.11 -2.39
C THR A 205 -7.79 15.18 -3.61
N ALA A 206 -8.39 15.59 -4.73
CA ALA A 206 -8.42 14.78 -5.96
C ALA A 206 -7.01 14.52 -6.52
N PHE A 207 -6.15 15.53 -6.60
CA PHE A 207 -4.78 15.38 -7.11
C PHE A 207 -3.92 14.46 -6.26
N ILE A 208 -3.97 14.60 -4.93
CA ILE A 208 -3.22 13.72 -4.03
C ILE A 208 -3.71 12.28 -4.13
N LEU A 209 -5.04 12.09 -4.18
CA LEU A 209 -5.62 10.77 -4.28
C LEU A 209 -5.28 10.11 -5.62
N ALA A 210 -5.20 10.89 -6.70
CA ALA A 210 -4.73 10.44 -8.01
C ALA A 210 -3.27 9.99 -7.94
N GLY A 211 -2.39 10.80 -7.34
CA GLY A 211 -0.99 10.47 -7.11
C GLY A 211 -0.82 9.14 -6.37
N ARG A 212 -1.54 8.97 -5.25
CA ARG A 212 -1.52 7.73 -4.46
C ARG A 212 -2.04 6.52 -5.23
N TYR A 213 -3.10 6.68 -6.03
CA TYR A 213 -3.62 5.60 -6.86
C TYR A 213 -2.61 5.17 -7.93
N PHE A 214 -1.99 6.11 -8.63
CA PHE A 214 -0.97 5.80 -9.64
C PHE A 214 0.28 5.18 -9.02
N GLU A 215 0.69 5.63 -7.84
CA GLU A 215 1.78 5.03 -7.07
C GLU A 215 1.46 3.57 -6.72
N ALA A 216 0.31 3.33 -6.08
CA ALA A 216 -0.13 1.98 -5.68
C ALA A 216 -0.28 1.04 -6.88
N ARG A 217 -0.88 1.52 -7.97
CA ARG A 217 -1.03 0.77 -9.22
C ARG A 217 0.32 0.38 -9.83
N SER A 218 1.27 1.32 -9.85
CA SER A 218 2.61 1.09 -10.41
C SER A 218 3.38 0.06 -9.58
N LYS A 219 3.29 0.15 -8.24
CA LYS A 219 3.87 -0.83 -7.32
C LYS A 219 3.27 -2.23 -7.50
N ARG A 220 1.94 -2.35 -7.61
CA ARG A 220 1.29 -3.65 -7.86
C ARG A 220 1.75 -4.28 -9.18
N LYS A 221 1.84 -3.48 -10.25
CA LYS A 221 2.29 -3.97 -11.56
C LYS A 221 3.74 -4.50 -11.52
N ALA A 222 4.60 -3.92 -10.68
CA ALA A 222 5.95 -4.43 -10.45
C ALA A 222 5.95 -5.75 -9.65
N GLY A 223 5.07 -5.87 -8.64
CA GLY A 223 4.96 -7.07 -7.79
C GLY A 223 4.31 -8.28 -8.49
N SER A 224 3.42 -8.07 -9.46
CA SER A 224 2.72 -9.17 -10.14
C SER A 224 3.65 -10.11 -10.91
N ALA A 225 4.82 -9.62 -11.36
CA ALA A 225 5.82 -10.45 -12.05
C ALA A 225 6.41 -11.52 -11.12
N LEU A 226 6.55 -11.23 -9.83
CA LEU A 226 7.02 -12.21 -8.84
C LEU A 226 5.95 -13.24 -8.50
N LYS A 227 4.68 -12.81 -8.40
CA LYS A 227 3.57 -13.72 -8.12
C LYS A 227 3.40 -14.76 -9.23
N ALA A 228 3.56 -14.35 -10.49
CA ALA A 228 3.55 -15.26 -11.64
C ALA A 228 4.65 -16.33 -11.57
N LEU A 229 5.84 -16.01 -11.01
CA LEU A 229 6.91 -16.98 -10.78
C LEU A 229 6.57 -18.01 -9.69
N MET A 230 5.74 -17.64 -8.71
CA MET A 230 5.33 -18.55 -7.64
C MET A 230 4.20 -19.50 -8.06
N GLU A 231 3.34 -19.09 -9.00
CA GLU A 231 2.28 -19.93 -9.57
C GLU A 231 2.78 -21.02 -10.53
N LEU A 232 4.09 -21.01 -10.84
CA LEU A 232 4.73 -22.00 -11.71
C LEU A 232 4.96 -23.37 -11.06
N GLY A 233 4.92 -23.48 -9.73
CA GLY A 233 5.10 -24.75 -9.02
C GLY A 233 3.97 -25.77 -9.27
N ALA A 234 4.26 -27.06 -9.10
CA ALA A 234 3.21 -28.09 -9.15
C ALA A 234 2.32 -28.01 -7.89
N LYS A 235 1.00 -28.09 -8.06
CA LYS A 235 0.03 -28.08 -6.94
C LYS A 235 -0.17 -29.45 -6.30
N GLU A 236 0.01 -30.51 -7.09
CA GLU A 236 -0.15 -31.90 -6.69
C GLU A 236 1.08 -32.71 -7.08
N VAL A 237 1.33 -33.76 -6.32
CA VAL A 237 2.46 -34.67 -6.50
C VAL A 237 2.03 -36.11 -6.23
N THR A 238 2.50 -37.05 -7.03
CA THR A 238 2.22 -38.48 -6.81
C THR A 238 3.36 -39.09 -5.98
N VAL A 239 3.13 -39.36 -4.71
CA VAL A 239 4.11 -40.04 -3.84
C VAL A 239 4.02 -41.56 -4.00
N LEU A 240 5.15 -42.22 -3.84
CA LEU A 240 5.30 -43.67 -3.89
C LEU A 240 5.60 -44.19 -2.47
N ARG A 241 4.56 -44.65 -1.78
CA ARG A 241 4.66 -45.19 -0.41
C ARG A 241 4.33 -46.68 -0.45
N ASP A 242 5.23 -47.53 0.03
CA ASP A 242 5.07 -48.99 0.04
C ASP A 242 4.68 -49.60 -1.33
N GLY A 243 5.17 -49.00 -2.41
CA GLY A 243 4.86 -49.43 -3.78
C GLY A 243 3.49 -49.00 -4.33
N VAL A 244 2.72 -48.21 -3.56
CA VAL A 244 1.43 -47.66 -3.97
C VAL A 244 1.59 -46.19 -4.34
N GLU A 245 1.12 -45.83 -5.53
CA GLU A 245 1.05 -44.44 -6.01
C GLU A 245 -0.14 -43.72 -5.35
N THR A 246 0.14 -42.65 -4.60
CA THR A 246 -0.90 -41.81 -3.98
C THR A 246 -0.67 -40.35 -4.36
N THR A 247 -1.67 -39.70 -4.95
CA THR A 247 -1.61 -38.27 -5.25
C THR A 247 -1.95 -37.47 -3.99
N ILE A 248 -1.05 -36.57 -3.62
CA ILE A 248 -1.20 -35.65 -2.50
C ILE A 248 -0.93 -34.21 -2.95
N PRO A 249 -1.43 -33.19 -2.22
CA PRO A 249 -1.01 -31.82 -2.44
C PRO A 249 0.50 -31.65 -2.21
N THR A 250 1.18 -30.83 -3.01
CA THR A 250 2.63 -30.59 -2.86
C THR A 250 2.98 -30.00 -1.48
N SER A 251 2.04 -29.32 -0.83
CA SER A 251 2.19 -28.81 0.54
C SER A 251 2.29 -29.89 1.61
N ALA A 252 1.81 -31.11 1.34
CA ALA A 252 1.87 -32.25 2.26
C ALA A 252 3.14 -33.10 2.07
N LEU A 253 4.00 -32.73 1.11
CA LEU A 253 5.23 -33.45 0.79
C LEU A 253 6.29 -33.16 1.87
N GLN A 254 6.89 -34.22 2.41
CA GLN A 254 7.94 -34.13 3.42
C GLN A 254 9.32 -34.45 2.82
N VAL A 255 10.39 -33.96 3.47
CA VAL A 255 11.76 -34.34 3.10
C VAL A 255 11.93 -35.84 3.30
N GLY A 256 12.48 -36.52 2.29
CA GLY A 256 12.61 -37.97 2.24
C GLY A 256 11.44 -38.70 1.57
N ASP A 257 10.31 -38.03 1.30
CA ASP A 257 9.25 -38.63 0.48
C ASP A 257 9.78 -38.91 -0.93
N ARG A 258 9.42 -40.08 -1.46
CA ARG A 258 9.71 -40.48 -2.84
C ARG A 258 8.49 -40.18 -3.68
N PHE A 259 8.68 -39.44 -4.75
CA PHE A 259 7.59 -39.08 -5.66
C PHE A 259 7.93 -39.38 -7.11
N LEU A 260 6.89 -39.67 -7.85
CA LEU A 260 6.94 -39.98 -9.25
C LEU A 260 6.79 -38.71 -10.09
N VAL A 261 7.61 -38.59 -11.12
CA VAL A 261 7.49 -37.57 -12.16
C VAL A 261 7.40 -38.23 -13.52
N ARG A 262 6.28 -38.05 -14.21
CA ARG A 262 6.04 -38.59 -15.56
C ARG A 262 6.53 -37.61 -16.64
N PRO A 263 6.72 -38.08 -17.89
CA PRO A 263 7.03 -37.19 -19.00
C PRO A 263 5.94 -36.12 -19.18
N GLY A 264 6.34 -34.86 -19.31
CA GLY A 264 5.45 -33.71 -19.38
C GLY A 264 4.97 -33.18 -18.02
N GLU A 265 5.29 -33.83 -16.90
CA GLU A 265 4.98 -33.34 -15.56
C GLU A 265 6.06 -32.39 -15.04
N LYS A 266 5.65 -31.42 -14.22
CA LYS A 266 6.58 -30.56 -13.48
C LYS A 266 7.11 -31.31 -12.27
N ILE A 267 8.39 -31.12 -11.99
CA ILE A 267 9.01 -31.62 -10.76
C ILE A 267 8.43 -30.83 -9.58
N ALA A 268 7.83 -31.52 -8.62
CA ALA A 268 7.07 -30.89 -7.55
C ALA A 268 7.94 -30.07 -6.58
N THR A 269 9.14 -30.57 -6.28
CA THR A 269 10.07 -29.96 -5.30
C THR A 269 11.52 -30.29 -5.64
N ASP A 270 12.46 -29.64 -4.96
CA ASP A 270 13.88 -29.96 -5.07
C ASP A 270 14.17 -31.37 -4.52
N GLY A 271 14.91 -32.18 -5.26
CA GLY A 271 15.17 -33.56 -4.89
C GLY A 271 16.36 -34.18 -5.59
N THR A 272 16.58 -35.46 -5.32
CA THR A 272 17.61 -36.29 -5.97
C THR A 272 16.92 -37.43 -6.69
N VAL A 273 17.31 -37.70 -7.94
CA VAL A 273 16.79 -38.82 -8.72
C VAL A 273 17.29 -40.12 -8.10
N ILE A 274 16.36 -41.01 -7.72
CA ILE A 274 16.67 -42.33 -7.17
C ILE A 274 16.45 -43.44 -8.20
N GLU A 275 15.57 -43.24 -9.18
CA GLU A 275 15.29 -44.21 -10.24
C GLU A 275 14.94 -43.50 -11.55
N GLY A 276 15.42 -44.04 -12.67
CA GLY A 276 15.14 -43.55 -14.01
C GLY A 276 16.21 -42.60 -14.57
N SER A 277 16.04 -42.26 -15.84
CA SER A 277 16.84 -41.27 -16.57
C SER A 277 15.94 -40.46 -17.50
N SER A 278 16.17 -39.16 -17.58
CA SER A 278 15.35 -38.27 -18.41
C SER A 278 16.08 -36.97 -18.72
N ALA A 279 15.59 -36.25 -19.73
CA ALA A 279 15.93 -34.86 -19.95
C ALA A 279 15.00 -33.95 -19.14
N VAL A 280 15.56 -33.02 -18.38
CA VAL A 280 14.84 -32.01 -17.60
C VAL A 280 15.05 -30.64 -18.22
N ASP A 281 13.95 -29.99 -18.58
CA ASP A 281 13.94 -28.62 -19.06
C ASP A 281 13.92 -27.65 -17.86
N ALA A 282 15.06 -27.00 -17.66
CA ALA A 282 15.27 -25.98 -16.63
C ALA A 282 15.28 -24.55 -17.21
N SER A 283 14.86 -24.35 -18.46
CA SER A 283 14.89 -23.06 -19.16
C SER A 283 14.17 -21.94 -18.41
N MET A 284 13.10 -22.28 -17.69
CA MET A 284 12.34 -21.33 -16.87
C MET A 284 13.11 -20.79 -15.66
N LEU A 285 14.13 -21.51 -15.18
CA LEU A 285 14.97 -21.12 -14.04
C LEU A 285 16.33 -20.59 -14.48
N THR A 286 16.99 -21.29 -15.41
CA THR A 286 18.36 -20.98 -15.83
C THR A 286 18.41 -20.06 -17.05
N GLY A 287 17.34 -20.01 -17.85
CA GLY A 287 17.33 -19.34 -19.15
C GLY A 287 17.99 -20.13 -20.28
N GLU A 288 18.52 -21.33 -20.00
CA GLU A 288 19.17 -22.17 -21.01
C GLU A 288 18.13 -23.04 -21.73
N SER A 289 18.04 -22.94 -23.05
CA SER A 289 17.03 -23.66 -23.84
C SER A 289 17.27 -25.16 -24.02
N VAL A 290 18.46 -25.66 -23.66
CA VAL A 290 18.83 -27.06 -23.87
C VAL A 290 18.48 -27.85 -22.61
N PRO A 291 17.61 -28.88 -22.70
CA PRO A 291 17.32 -29.75 -21.57
C PRO A 291 18.57 -30.47 -21.06
N VAL A 292 18.66 -30.63 -19.74
CA VAL A 292 19.78 -31.30 -19.07
C VAL A 292 19.42 -32.76 -18.84
N GLU A 293 20.29 -33.67 -19.28
CA GLU A 293 20.15 -35.10 -18.98
C GLU A 293 20.43 -35.36 -17.50
N VAL A 294 19.51 -36.05 -16.84
CA VAL A 294 19.61 -36.44 -15.43
C VAL A 294 19.43 -37.94 -15.28
N THR A 295 20.18 -38.52 -14.36
CA THR A 295 20.20 -39.95 -14.04
C THR A 295 20.17 -40.15 -12.53
N THR A 296 20.10 -41.41 -12.07
CA THR A 296 20.16 -41.74 -10.65
C THR A 296 21.38 -41.12 -9.96
N GLY A 297 21.14 -40.37 -8.88
CA GLY A 297 22.14 -39.64 -8.11
C GLY A 297 22.19 -38.14 -8.41
N ASP A 298 21.64 -37.70 -9.54
CA ASP A 298 21.62 -36.29 -9.93
C ASP A 298 20.54 -35.50 -9.19
N THR A 299 20.81 -34.23 -8.93
CA THR A 299 19.84 -33.31 -8.29
C THR A 299 18.93 -32.67 -9.31
N VAL A 300 17.64 -32.57 -8.97
CA VAL A 300 16.63 -31.89 -9.77
C VAL A 300 15.98 -30.77 -8.97
N THR A 301 15.57 -29.71 -9.65
CA THR A 301 14.99 -28.51 -9.05
C THR A 301 13.48 -28.47 -9.25
N GLY A 302 12.74 -28.05 -8.23
CA GLY A 302 11.29 -27.88 -8.34
C GLY A 302 10.89 -26.89 -9.44
N ALA A 303 9.68 -27.07 -9.99
CA ALA A 303 9.11 -26.30 -11.10
C ALA A 303 9.77 -26.45 -12.48
N THR A 304 10.84 -27.25 -12.60
CA THR A 304 11.38 -27.69 -13.90
C THR A 304 10.47 -28.73 -14.55
N LEU A 305 10.54 -28.87 -15.87
CA LEU A 305 9.68 -29.77 -16.63
C LEU A 305 10.45 -31.05 -16.98
N ASN A 306 9.87 -32.20 -16.65
CA ASN A 306 10.40 -33.48 -17.12
C ASN A 306 10.01 -33.70 -18.58
N ALA A 307 10.97 -33.78 -19.50
CA ALA A 307 10.70 -33.86 -20.95
C ALA A 307 10.76 -35.29 -21.52
N GLY A 308 11.49 -36.19 -20.87
CA GLY A 308 11.85 -37.50 -21.42
C GLY A 308 11.17 -38.69 -20.76
N GLY A 309 11.91 -39.39 -19.89
CA GLY A 309 11.53 -40.63 -19.23
C GLY A 309 10.86 -40.46 -17.86
N ARG A 310 10.41 -41.58 -17.28
CA ARG A 310 9.85 -41.65 -15.93
C ARG A 310 10.98 -41.47 -14.90
N LEU A 311 10.79 -40.57 -13.93
CA LEU A 311 11.73 -40.36 -12.82
C LEU A 311 11.05 -40.65 -11.49
N VAL A 312 11.79 -41.28 -10.57
CA VAL A 312 11.45 -41.30 -9.15
C VAL A 312 12.46 -40.41 -8.43
N VAL A 313 11.95 -39.42 -7.70
CA VAL A 313 12.73 -38.38 -7.05
C VAL A 313 12.49 -38.45 -5.54
N GLU A 314 13.55 -38.39 -4.75
CA GLU A 314 13.48 -38.25 -3.30
C GLU A 314 13.56 -36.77 -2.93
N ALA A 315 12.57 -36.26 -2.20
CA ALA A 315 12.49 -34.86 -1.82
C ALA A 315 13.62 -34.47 -0.85
N THR A 316 14.44 -33.49 -1.22
CA THR A 316 15.53 -32.99 -0.36
C THR A 316 15.19 -31.68 0.32
N ARG A 317 14.41 -30.81 -0.34
CA ARG A 317 13.91 -29.55 0.22
C ARG A 317 12.49 -29.33 -0.26
N VAL A 318 11.62 -28.87 0.62
CA VAL A 318 10.17 -28.68 0.39
C VAL A 318 9.73 -27.29 0.83
N GLY A 319 8.62 -26.80 0.29
CA GLY A 319 8.03 -25.51 0.68
C GLY A 319 8.99 -24.33 0.57
N ALA A 320 9.16 -23.61 1.69
CA ALA A 320 9.99 -22.39 1.77
C ALA A 320 11.49 -22.63 1.55
N ASP A 321 11.94 -23.88 1.66
CA ASP A 321 13.35 -24.26 1.51
C ASP A 321 13.72 -24.67 0.08
N THR A 322 12.78 -24.63 -0.86
CA THR A 322 13.09 -24.88 -2.28
C THR A 322 13.95 -23.76 -2.87
N GLN A 323 14.72 -24.07 -3.93
CA GLN A 323 15.48 -23.03 -4.65
C GLN A 323 14.58 -21.94 -5.20
N LEU A 324 13.43 -22.30 -5.79
CA LEU A 324 12.46 -21.32 -6.30
C LEU A 324 11.93 -20.41 -5.19
N ALA A 325 11.57 -20.95 -4.03
CA ALA A 325 11.12 -20.14 -2.89
C ALA A 325 12.23 -19.21 -2.37
N ARG A 326 13.48 -19.66 -2.34
CA ARG A 326 14.62 -18.80 -1.98
C ARG A 326 14.87 -17.70 -3.01
N MET A 327 14.82 -18.01 -4.30
CA MET A 327 14.94 -17.01 -5.37
C MET A 327 13.80 -15.98 -5.26
N ALA A 328 12.56 -16.43 -5.10
CA ALA A 328 11.41 -15.56 -4.90
C ALA A 328 11.60 -14.65 -3.67
N LYS A 329 12.05 -15.20 -2.54
CA LYS A 329 12.35 -14.45 -1.31
C LYS A 329 13.46 -13.43 -1.51
N LEU A 330 14.54 -13.79 -2.23
CA LEU A 330 15.65 -12.87 -2.52
C LEU A 330 15.19 -11.70 -3.40
N VAL A 331 14.35 -11.97 -4.41
CA VAL A 331 13.82 -10.90 -5.26
C VAL A 331 12.79 -10.06 -4.52
N GLU A 332 11.95 -10.66 -3.66
CA GLU A 332 11.06 -9.92 -2.76
C GLU A 332 11.86 -9.01 -1.82
N ASP A 333 12.91 -9.53 -1.17
CA ASP A 333 13.82 -8.75 -0.32
C ASP A 333 14.51 -7.62 -1.09
N ALA A 334 14.91 -7.85 -2.35
CA ALA A 334 15.49 -6.82 -3.21
C ALA A 334 14.48 -5.73 -3.63
N GLN A 335 13.24 -6.12 -3.97
CA GLN A 335 12.15 -5.18 -4.27
C GLN A 335 11.67 -4.43 -3.02
N ASN A 336 11.84 -5.02 -1.84
CA ASN A 336 11.52 -4.40 -0.57
C ASN A 336 12.50 -3.25 -0.19
N GLY A 337 13.55 -3.03 -0.97
CA GLY A 337 14.46 -1.91 -0.81
C GLY A 337 13.75 -0.55 -0.94
N LYS A 338 13.84 0.28 0.11
CA LYS A 338 13.28 1.65 0.12
C LYS A 338 13.79 2.47 -1.06
N ALA A 339 12.89 2.89 -1.96
CA ALA A 339 13.21 3.86 -3.01
C ALA A 339 13.78 5.17 -2.40
N SER A 340 14.96 5.59 -2.86
CA SER A 340 15.68 6.75 -2.32
C SER A 340 14.88 8.06 -2.41
N ALA A 341 14.12 8.25 -3.50
CA ALA A 341 13.28 9.42 -3.72
C ALA A 341 12.17 9.60 -2.66
N GLN A 342 11.61 8.50 -2.15
CA GLN A 342 10.53 8.54 -1.15
C GLN A 342 11.01 9.03 0.22
N ARG A 343 12.24 8.66 0.61
CA ARG A 343 12.86 9.13 1.87
C ARG A 343 13.12 10.64 1.87
N LEU A 344 13.32 11.23 0.68
CA LEU A 344 13.55 12.66 0.52
C LEU A 344 12.26 13.47 0.77
N ALA A 345 11.14 13.06 0.17
CA ALA A 345 9.86 13.75 0.33
C ALA A 345 9.38 13.78 1.79
N ASP A 346 9.55 12.67 2.53
CA ASP A 346 9.20 12.60 3.95
C ASP A 346 10.11 13.48 4.81
N ARG A 347 11.42 13.54 4.50
CA ARG A 347 12.37 14.40 5.22
C ARG A 347 12.05 15.88 5.02
N ILE A 348 11.68 16.26 3.81
CA ILE A 348 11.26 17.64 3.49
C ILE A 348 9.98 17.95 4.27
N SER A 349 8.97 17.06 4.23
CA SER A 349 7.69 17.27 4.91
C SER A 349 7.84 17.43 6.43
N ALA A 350 8.76 16.68 7.05
CA ALA A 350 9.00 16.76 8.49
C ALA A 350 9.51 18.14 8.97
N VAL A 351 10.14 18.93 8.09
CA VAL A 351 10.60 20.30 8.38
C VAL A 351 9.62 21.32 7.84
N PHE A 352 9.14 21.13 6.61
CA PHE A 352 8.27 22.06 5.91
C PHE A 352 6.94 22.26 6.65
N VAL A 353 6.30 21.18 7.13
CA VAL A 353 4.99 21.28 7.77
C VAL A 353 5.03 22.09 9.07
N PRO A 354 5.94 21.82 10.03
CA PRO A 354 6.07 22.68 11.22
C PRO A 354 6.36 24.15 10.89
N VAL A 355 7.20 24.42 9.88
CA VAL A 355 7.53 25.79 9.47
C VAL A 355 6.31 26.52 8.93
N VAL A 356 5.53 25.89 8.05
CA VAL A 356 4.29 26.47 7.51
C VAL A 356 3.28 26.75 8.63
N ILE A 357 3.11 25.82 9.57
CA ILE A 357 2.22 26.03 10.73
C ILE A 357 2.71 27.20 11.59
N ALA A 358 4.02 27.30 11.85
CA ALA A 358 4.58 28.40 12.62
C ALA A 358 4.39 29.75 11.91
N LEU A 359 4.54 29.80 10.59
CA LEU A 359 4.26 30.99 9.79
C LEU A 359 2.77 31.36 9.82
N ALA A 360 1.86 30.40 9.65
CA ALA A 360 0.42 30.64 9.72
C ALA A 360 0.02 31.20 11.10
N LEU A 361 0.49 30.59 12.19
CA LEU A 361 0.26 31.08 13.55
C LEU A 361 0.88 32.46 13.81
N GLY A 362 2.08 32.71 13.26
CA GLY A 362 2.75 34.00 13.34
C GLY A 362 1.97 35.09 12.61
N THR A 363 1.48 34.81 11.40
CA THR A 363 0.62 35.71 10.62
C THR A 363 -0.69 35.99 11.35
N LEU A 364 -1.36 34.96 11.86
CA LEU A 364 -2.58 35.10 12.66
C LEU A 364 -2.35 36.02 13.86
N GLY A 365 -1.29 35.76 14.63
CA GLY A 365 -0.94 36.55 15.82
C GLY A 365 -0.59 38.01 15.48
N TYR A 366 0.15 38.24 14.39
CA TYR A 366 0.50 39.58 13.94
C TYR A 366 -0.75 40.40 13.58
N TRP A 367 -1.68 39.85 12.79
CA TRP A 367 -2.87 40.58 12.36
C TRP A 367 -3.87 40.82 13.49
N LEU A 368 -4.01 39.86 14.41
CA LEU A 368 -4.81 40.06 15.64
C LEU A 368 -4.19 41.15 16.53
N GLY A 369 -2.87 41.17 16.68
CA GLY A 369 -2.15 42.18 17.45
C GLY A 369 -2.25 43.59 16.87
N ASN A 370 -2.37 43.73 15.56
CA ASN A 370 -2.56 45.01 14.87
C ASN A 370 -4.04 45.46 14.78
N GLY A 371 -4.97 44.71 15.38
CA GLY A 371 -6.39 45.11 15.46
C GLY A 371 -7.16 45.01 14.14
N ALA A 372 -6.68 44.25 13.16
CA ALA A 372 -7.34 44.10 11.86
C ALA A 372 -8.63 43.26 11.89
N GLY A 373 -8.99 42.70 13.06
CA GLY A 373 -10.16 41.84 13.25
C GLY A 373 -9.90 40.37 12.99
N LEU A 374 -10.80 39.51 13.50
CA LEU A 374 -10.68 38.04 13.42
C LEU A 374 -10.76 37.52 11.99
N THR A 375 -11.61 38.11 11.14
CA THR A 375 -11.82 37.67 9.77
C THR A 375 -10.59 37.91 8.91
N ALA A 376 -10.03 39.13 8.93
CA ALA A 376 -8.83 39.48 8.20
C ALA A 376 -7.61 38.66 8.66
N ALA A 377 -7.45 38.48 9.97
CA ALA A 377 -6.35 37.72 10.53
C ALA A 377 -6.39 36.23 10.14
N PHE A 378 -7.58 35.62 10.12
CA PHE A 378 -7.73 34.22 9.71
C PHE A 378 -7.59 34.04 8.20
N THR A 379 -8.06 34.98 7.38
CA THR A 379 -7.85 34.89 5.92
C THR A 379 -6.40 35.07 5.49
N ALA A 380 -5.61 35.80 6.29
CA ALA A 380 -4.20 36.02 6.01
C ALA A 380 -3.31 34.84 6.45
N ALA A 381 -3.76 34.10 7.46
CA ALA A 381 -3.06 32.96 8.07
C ALA A 381 -3.33 31.66 7.31
#